data_AF-A0A257XB74-F1
#
_entry.id   AF-A0A257XB74-F1
#
_cell.length_a   1.000
_cell.length_b   1.000
_cell.length_c   1.000
_cell.angle_alpha   90.00
_cell.angle_beta   90.00
_cell.angle_gamma   90.00
#
_symmetry.space_group_name_H-M   'P 1'
#
loop_
_entity.id
_entity.type
_entity.pdbx_description
1 polymer ?
#
loop_
_entity_poly.entity_id
_entity_poly.type
_entity_poly.pdbx_seq_one_letter_code
_entity_poly.pdbx_strand_id
1 'polypeptide(L)'
;MNTRLQVEHPVTELVTGIDLVEQMIRVAAGEPLAFSQADVKLTGWAVESRIYAEDPYRSFLPSTGRLVRYRPPAEGTFGAITVRNDTGVYEGGEISLFYDPMIAKLVTHAPTRMEAILAQGDALDAFAIDGIGHNIPFLSALMAHPRWQSGNLSTGFIAEEYPEGFHPRAPEGETAHTLSAVAATIDHVQNARKRQISGQISGKPVTFDRRRVVQLDGEGGPQFQSAEIDVIPGGFRVELLTWGGQITNTYTLMTDWKPGDLVWTGTVFDDTVSVQVRAIPNGVALAHRGVAVKARVYTEREAALALLMPEKVSGAGGKELLCPMP
;
A
#
# COMPACT_ATOMS: atom_id res chain seq x y z
N MET A 1 5.63 -28.41 -21.16
CA MET A 1 4.72 -29.06 -20.19
C MET A 1 5.46 -29.21 -18.88
N ASN A 2 4.87 -28.79 -17.76
CA ASN A 2 5.45 -28.95 -16.43
C ASN A 2 4.66 -30.02 -15.68
N THR A 3 5.29 -31.14 -15.34
CA THR A 3 4.63 -32.31 -14.71
C THR A 3 4.52 -32.16 -13.19
N ARG A 4 3.95 -31.04 -12.75
CA ARG A 4 3.70 -30.70 -11.34
C ARG A 4 2.60 -29.66 -11.24
N LEU A 5 2.06 -29.48 -10.04
CA LEU A 5 1.20 -28.33 -9.74
C LEU A 5 1.96 -27.03 -10.02
N GLN A 6 1.26 -26.07 -10.64
CA GLN A 6 1.82 -24.74 -10.87
C GLN A 6 1.63 -23.87 -9.64
N VAL A 7 2.55 -22.93 -9.42
CA VAL A 7 2.46 -22.03 -8.26
C VAL A 7 1.23 -21.14 -8.39
N GLU A 8 0.99 -20.68 -9.62
CA GLU A 8 -0.14 -19.87 -10.09
C GLU A 8 -1.48 -20.63 -10.24
N HIS A 9 -1.61 -21.83 -9.68
CA HIS A 9 -2.87 -22.58 -9.73
C HIS A 9 -4.07 -21.89 -9.06
N PRO A 10 -3.94 -21.03 -8.01
CA PRO A 10 -5.10 -20.37 -7.40
C PRO A 10 -5.96 -19.57 -8.37
N VAL A 11 -5.37 -18.97 -9.40
CA VAL A 11 -6.15 -18.24 -10.42
C VAL A 11 -7.07 -19.17 -11.20
N THR A 12 -6.70 -20.44 -11.36
CA THR A 12 -7.55 -21.47 -11.99
C THR A 12 -8.66 -21.87 -11.03
N GLU A 13 -8.34 -22.10 -9.76
CA GLU A 13 -9.32 -22.53 -8.76
C GLU A 13 -10.43 -21.48 -8.59
N LEU A 14 -10.08 -20.20 -8.51
CA LEU A 14 -11.06 -19.13 -8.28
C LEU A 14 -12.03 -18.91 -9.46
N VAL A 15 -11.62 -19.23 -10.69
CA VAL A 15 -12.52 -19.10 -11.86
C VAL A 15 -13.25 -20.41 -12.20
N THR A 16 -12.72 -21.56 -11.80
CA THR A 16 -13.33 -22.87 -12.08
C THR A 16 -14.19 -23.40 -10.93
N GLY A 17 -13.91 -22.98 -9.69
CA GLY A 17 -14.46 -23.58 -8.48
C GLY A 17 -13.90 -24.96 -8.17
N ILE A 18 -12.79 -25.37 -8.80
CA ILE A 18 -12.16 -26.68 -8.62
C ILE A 18 -10.92 -26.53 -7.74
N ASP A 19 -10.86 -27.27 -6.64
CA ASP A 19 -9.64 -27.44 -5.85
C ASP A 19 -8.72 -28.46 -6.55
N LEU A 20 -7.60 -27.97 -7.07
CA LEU A 20 -6.68 -28.82 -7.84
C LEU A 20 -5.90 -29.78 -6.95
N VAL A 21 -5.63 -29.41 -5.70
CA VAL A 21 -4.95 -30.27 -4.73
C VAL A 21 -5.88 -31.42 -4.34
N GLU A 22 -7.17 -31.15 -4.13
CA GLU A 22 -8.18 -32.17 -3.91
C GLU A 22 -8.21 -33.18 -5.07
N GLN A 23 -8.31 -32.70 -6.32
CA GLN A 23 -8.36 -33.59 -7.48
C GLN A 23 -7.07 -34.39 -7.66
N MET A 24 -5.91 -33.79 -7.37
CA MET A 24 -4.62 -34.49 -7.39
C MET A 24 -4.60 -35.67 -6.42
N ILE A 25 -5.11 -35.49 -5.20
CA ILE A 25 -5.16 -36.56 -4.19
C ILE A 25 -6.15 -37.66 -4.62
N ARG A 26 -7.35 -37.29 -5.08
CA ARG A 26 -8.38 -38.24 -5.54
C ARG A 26 -7.86 -39.13 -6.67
N VAL A 27 -7.28 -38.55 -7.71
CA VAL A 27 -6.74 -39.31 -8.85
C VAL A 27 -5.54 -40.15 -8.43
N ALA A 28 -4.67 -39.65 -7.54
CA ALA A 28 -3.57 -40.44 -6.99
C ALA A 28 -4.06 -41.66 -6.18
N ALA A 29 -5.25 -41.58 -5.58
CA ALA A 29 -5.93 -42.69 -4.92
C ALA A 29 -6.68 -43.64 -5.88
N GLY A 30 -6.62 -43.40 -7.20
CA GLY A 30 -7.29 -44.20 -8.23
C GLY A 30 -8.76 -43.83 -8.46
N GLU A 31 -9.25 -42.72 -7.90
CA GLU A 31 -10.60 -42.23 -8.19
C GLU A 31 -10.68 -41.61 -9.59
N PRO A 32 -11.80 -41.77 -10.31
CA PRO A 32 -12.06 -41.02 -11.54
C PRO A 32 -12.38 -39.55 -11.23
N LEU A 33 -12.30 -38.68 -12.25
CA LEU A 33 -12.79 -37.31 -12.14
C LEU A 33 -14.31 -37.30 -11.94
N ALA A 34 -14.79 -36.51 -10.98
CA ALA A 34 -16.22 -36.39 -10.65
C ALA A 34 -17.00 -35.51 -11.65
N PHE A 35 -16.31 -34.91 -12.61
CA PHE A 35 -16.86 -33.97 -13.58
C PHE A 35 -16.36 -34.30 -14.99
N SER A 36 -17.17 -33.95 -15.98
CA SER A 36 -16.82 -34.00 -17.39
C SER A 36 -16.27 -32.65 -17.88
N GLN A 37 -15.74 -32.62 -19.10
CA GLN A 37 -15.31 -31.36 -19.73
C GLN A 37 -16.46 -30.34 -19.86
N ALA A 38 -17.71 -30.81 -19.96
CA ALA A 38 -18.86 -29.92 -20.08
C ALA A 38 -19.19 -29.20 -18.77
N ASP A 39 -18.80 -29.77 -17.63
CA ASP A 39 -19.06 -29.24 -16.30
C ASP A 39 -18.02 -28.19 -15.87
N VAL A 40 -16.84 -28.19 -16.48
CA VAL A 40 -15.79 -27.19 -16.23
C VAL A 40 -16.22 -25.85 -16.84
N LYS A 41 -16.73 -24.95 -15.99
CA LYS A 41 -17.09 -23.58 -16.36
C LYS A 41 -16.07 -22.59 -15.81
N LEU A 42 -15.83 -21.52 -16.56
CA LEU A 42 -14.99 -20.40 -16.14
C LEU A 42 -15.91 -19.22 -15.81
N THR A 43 -15.91 -18.79 -14.55
CA THR A 43 -16.77 -17.71 -14.06
C THR A 43 -15.92 -16.59 -13.44
N GLY A 44 -16.08 -15.38 -13.97
CA GLY A 44 -15.33 -14.22 -13.52
C GLY A 44 -13.87 -14.22 -13.98
N TRP A 45 -13.05 -13.46 -13.26
CA TRP A 45 -11.63 -13.26 -13.49
C TRP A 45 -10.87 -13.32 -12.17
N ALA A 46 -9.67 -13.88 -12.20
CA ALA A 46 -8.78 -13.89 -11.06
C ALA A 46 -7.41 -13.28 -11.42
N VAL A 47 -6.81 -12.60 -10.44
CA VAL A 47 -5.46 -12.01 -10.53
C VAL A 47 -4.67 -12.54 -9.36
N GLU A 48 -3.44 -13.00 -9.60
CA GLU A 48 -2.49 -13.37 -8.55
C GLU A 48 -1.28 -12.43 -8.60
N SER A 49 -0.85 -11.97 -7.44
CA SER A 49 0.43 -11.31 -7.24
C SER A 49 1.29 -12.09 -6.26
N ARG A 50 2.55 -12.34 -6.63
CA ARG A 50 3.53 -12.98 -5.75
C ARG A 50 4.27 -11.93 -4.97
N ILE A 51 4.08 -11.95 -3.67
CA ILE A 51 4.76 -11.06 -2.74
C ILE A 51 6.12 -11.69 -2.45
N TYR A 52 7.17 -11.04 -2.93
CA TYR A 52 8.56 -11.45 -2.76
C TYR A 52 9.26 -10.55 -1.74
N ALA A 53 10.13 -11.17 -0.94
CA ALA A 53 11.12 -10.52 -0.11
C ALA A 53 12.27 -9.98 -0.98
N GLU A 54 11.97 -8.99 -1.81
CA GLU A 54 12.90 -8.36 -2.74
C GLU A 54 12.71 -6.84 -2.70
N ASP A 55 13.79 -6.08 -2.80
CA ASP A 55 13.72 -4.61 -2.84
C ASP A 55 13.65 -4.10 -4.29
N PRO A 56 12.48 -3.67 -4.79
CA PRO A 56 12.32 -3.24 -6.17
C PRO A 56 13.13 -1.96 -6.48
N TYR A 57 13.43 -1.12 -5.48
CA TYR A 57 14.23 0.10 -5.64
C TYR A 57 15.74 -0.18 -5.76
N ARG A 58 16.16 -1.41 -5.48
CA ARG A 58 17.55 -1.88 -5.58
C ARG A 58 17.66 -3.04 -6.55
N SER A 59 16.98 -2.92 -7.69
CA SER A 59 16.99 -3.93 -8.76
C SER A 59 16.54 -5.32 -8.27
N PHE A 60 15.50 -5.36 -7.43
CA PHE A 60 14.93 -6.59 -6.87
C PHE A 60 15.94 -7.44 -6.09
N LEU A 61 16.88 -6.79 -5.38
CA LEU A 61 17.82 -7.50 -4.52
C LEU A 61 17.06 -8.30 -3.45
N PRO A 62 17.34 -9.60 -3.26
CA PRO A 62 16.72 -10.40 -2.21
C PRO A 62 16.93 -9.78 -0.84
N SER A 63 15.86 -9.77 -0.04
CA SER A 63 15.84 -9.27 1.32
C SER A 63 15.65 -10.43 2.28
N THR A 64 16.55 -10.53 3.26
CA THR A 64 16.49 -11.54 4.32
C THR A 64 16.34 -10.85 5.66
N GLY A 65 15.77 -11.56 6.63
CA GLY A 65 15.60 -11.05 7.98
C GLY A 65 14.20 -11.26 8.52
N ARG A 66 13.94 -10.66 9.68
CA ARG A 66 12.73 -10.90 10.46
C ARG A 66 11.55 -10.08 9.93
N LEU A 67 10.41 -10.73 9.79
CA LEU A 67 9.11 -10.08 9.56
C LEU A 67 8.68 -9.41 10.87
N VAL A 68 9.03 -8.13 11.05
CA VAL A 68 8.66 -7.36 12.25
C VAL A 68 7.16 -7.15 12.30
N ARG A 69 6.56 -6.84 11.14
CA ARG A 69 5.11 -6.80 10.94
C ARG A 69 4.73 -7.63 9.72
N TYR A 70 3.63 -8.36 9.84
CA TYR A 70 3.03 -9.08 8.73
C TYR A 70 1.51 -9.08 8.91
N ARG A 71 0.85 -8.24 8.11
CA ARG A 71 -0.60 -8.00 8.14
C ARG A 71 -1.14 -8.07 6.72
N PRO A 72 -1.57 -9.26 6.26
CA PRO A 72 -2.28 -9.38 4.99
C PRO A 72 -3.65 -8.68 5.04
N PRO A 73 -4.25 -8.37 3.88
CA PRO A 73 -5.63 -7.90 3.81
C PRO A 73 -6.59 -8.97 4.37
N ALA A 74 -7.80 -8.54 4.73
CA ALA A 74 -8.84 -9.47 5.17
C ALA A 74 -9.18 -10.45 4.04
N GLU A 75 -9.11 -11.75 4.34
CA GLU A 75 -9.50 -12.81 3.42
C GLU A 75 -11.02 -13.03 3.46
N GLY A 76 -11.58 -13.46 2.34
CA GLY A 76 -12.99 -13.80 2.22
C GLY A 76 -13.66 -13.20 0.99
N THR A 77 -14.98 -13.40 0.91
CA THR A 77 -15.82 -12.88 -0.16
C THR A 77 -16.62 -11.67 0.34
N PHE A 78 -16.38 -10.52 -0.28
CA PHE A 78 -17.01 -9.25 0.01
C PHE A 78 -17.88 -8.85 -1.19
N GLY A 79 -19.16 -9.19 -1.13
CA GLY A 79 -20.07 -9.06 -2.27
C GLY A 79 -19.66 -10.01 -3.40
N ALA A 80 -19.26 -9.46 -4.55
CA ALA A 80 -18.81 -10.25 -5.70
C ALA A 80 -17.27 -10.42 -5.78
N ILE A 81 -16.53 -9.81 -4.86
CA ILE A 81 -15.07 -9.83 -4.83
C ILE A 81 -14.61 -10.87 -3.82
N THR A 82 -13.64 -11.70 -4.17
CA THR A 82 -12.97 -12.62 -3.24
C THR A 82 -11.50 -12.24 -3.11
N VAL A 83 -10.99 -12.23 -1.87
CA VAL A 83 -9.57 -12.05 -1.54
C VAL A 83 -9.07 -13.32 -0.84
N ARG A 84 -7.99 -13.89 -1.35
CA ARG A 84 -7.32 -15.09 -0.84
C ARG A 84 -5.83 -14.81 -0.68
N ASN A 85 -5.25 -15.23 0.44
CA ASN A 85 -3.83 -15.06 0.71
C ASN A 85 -3.18 -16.39 1.09
N ASP A 86 -2.56 -17.06 0.12
CA ASP A 86 -1.79 -18.27 0.38
C ASP A 86 -0.41 -17.87 0.90
N THR A 87 -0.10 -18.16 2.16
CA THR A 87 1.19 -17.82 2.78
C THR A 87 1.81 -18.97 3.56
N GLY A 88 3.14 -19.01 3.58
CA GLY A 88 3.94 -19.93 4.39
C GLY A 88 4.65 -19.26 5.56
N VAL A 89 4.37 -17.98 5.83
CA VAL A 89 5.07 -17.17 6.84
C VAL A 89 4.09 -16.51 7.81
N TYR A 90 4.61 -15.92 8.89
CA TYR A 90 3.81 -15.24 9.91
C TYR A 90 4.61 -14.10 10.57
N GLU A 91 3.90 -13.19 11.24
CA GLU A 91 4.52 -12.07 11.96
C GLU A 91 5.48 -12.59 13.04
N GLY A 92 6.70 -12.07 13.03
CA GLY A 92 7.77 -12.47 13.93
C GLY A 92 8.66 -13.61 13.43
N GLY A 93 8.28 -14.28 12.33
CA GLY A 93 9.11 -15.25 11.61
C GLY A 93 10.26 -14.59 10.83
N GLU A 94 11.13 -15.40 10.24
CA GLU A 94 12.33 -14.95 9.52
C GLU A 94 12.36 -15.48 8.09
N ILE A 95 12.66 -14.60 7.13
CA ILE A 95 12.98 -14.96 5.76
C ILE A 95 14.46 -15.32 5.70
N SER A 96 14.74 -16.61 5.66
CA SER A 96 16.10 -17.14 5.58
C SER A 96 16.64 -17.13 4.15
N LEU A 97 17.96 -17.09 4.01
CA LEU A 97 18.67 -17.24 2.73
C LEU A 97 18.64 -18.65 2.12
N PHE A 98 18.09 -19.65 2.83
CA PHE A 98 18.12 -21.05 2.40
C PHE A 98 16.94 -21.45 1.48
N TYR A 99 15.93 -20.59 1.35
CA TYR A 99 14.69 -20.88 0.63
C TYR A 99 14.36 -19.78 -0.38
N ASP A 100 13.33 -20.02 -1.18
CA ASP A 100 12.78 -19.04 -2.11
C ASP A 100 12.28 -17.79 -1.37
N PRO A 101 12.48 -16.57 -1.93
CA PRO A 101 12.08 -15.33 -1.26
C PRO A 101 10.57 -15.06 -1.27
N MET A 102 9.71 -15.97 -1.78
CA MET A 102 8.27 -15.76 -1.79
C MET A 102 7.67 -15.81 -0.38
N ILE A 103 6.94 -14.75 -0.04
CA ILE A 103 6.27 -14.55 1.25
C ILE A 103 4.81 -15.03 1.18
N ALA A 104 4.12 -14.65 0.10
CA ALA A 104 2.71 -14.95 -0.09
C ALA A 104 2.30 -14.88 -1.57
N LYS A 105 1.20 -15.56 -1.90
CA LYS A 105 0.43 -15.33 -3.13
C LYS A 105 -0.86 -14.64 -2.73
N LEU A 106 -0.99 -13.37 -3.11
CA LEU A 106 -2.21 -12.61 -2.93
C LEU A 106 -3.05 -12.73 -4.18
N VAL A 107 -4.24 -13.28 -4.06
CA VAL A 107 -5.12 -13.60 -5.17
C VAL A 107 -6.46 -12.92 -4.97
N THR A 108 -6.94 -12.22 -5.98
CA THR A 108 -8.30 -11.70 -6.02
C THR A 108 -9.11 -12.32 -7.15
N HIS A 109 -10.43 -12.33 -6.96
CA HIS A 109 -11.39 -12.73 -7.98
C HIS A 109 -12.58 -11.77 -8.00
N ALA A 110 -13.11 -11.50 -9.19
CA ALA A 110 -14.29 -10.66 -9.40
C ALA A 110 -15.03 -11.04 -10.70
N PRO A 111 -16.25 -10.52 -10.96
CA PRO A 111 -16.99 -10.80 -12.20
C PRO A 111 -16.27 -10.34 -13.47
N THR A 112 -15.59 -9.20 -13.43
CA THR A 112 -14.82 -8.68 -14.57
C THR A 112 -13.33 -8.56 -14.27
N ARG A 113 -12.51 -8.58 -15.34
CA ARG A 113 -11.05 -8.41 -15.23
C ARG A 113 -10.66 -7.11 -14.53
N MET A 114 -11.34 -6.01 -14.88
CA MET A 114 -11.03 -4.71 -14.28
C MET A 114 -11.35 -4.70 -12.79
N GLU A 115 -12.50 -5.23 -12.37
CA GLU A 115 -12.84 -5.34 -10.95
C GLU A 115 -11.83 -6.19 -10.18
N ALA A 116 -11.33 -7.29 -10.77
CA ALA A 116 -10.31 -8.13 -10.14
C ALA A 116 -8.97 -7.38 -9.99
N ILE A 117 -8.58 -6.58 -11.00
CA ILE A 117 -7.37 -5.74 -10.95
C ILE A 117 -7.50 -4.65 -9.88
N LEU A 118 -8.65 -3.96 -9.82
CA LEU A 118 -8.90 -2.92 -8.81
C LEU A 118 -8.87 -3.52 -7.40
N ALA A 119 -9.57 -4.65 -7.20
CA ALA A 119 -9.54 -5.40 -5.95
C ALA A 119 -8.13 -5.85 -5.57
N GLN A 120 -7.32 -6.30 -6.55
CA GLN A 120 -5.93 -6.67 -6.31
C GLN A 120 -5.10 -5.47 -5.84
N GLY A 121 -5.27 -4.31 -6.48
CA GLY A 121 -4.62 -3.07 -6.07
C GLY A 121 -4.99 -2.65 -4.65
N ASP A 122 -6.28 -2.73 -4.30
CA ASP A 122 -6.77 -2.39 -2.95
C ASP A 122 -6.23 -3.35 -1.89
N ALA A 123 -6.22 -4.65 -2.21
CA ALA A 123 -5.69 -5.68 -1.33
C ALA A 123 -4.17 -5.51 -1.11
N LEU A 124 -3.41 -5.13 -2.13
CA LEU A 124 -1.99 -4.82 -2.02
C LEU A 124 -1.74 -3.57 -1.16
N ASP A 125 -2.53 -2.51 -1.34
CA ASP A 125 -2.40 -1.28 -0.56
C ASP A 125 -2.74 -1.51 0.93
N ALA A 126 -3.63 -2.46 1.22
CA ALA A 126 -3.95 -2.90 2.58
C ALA A 126 -2.93 -3.87 3.21
N PHE A 127 -1.97 -4.38 2.44
CA PHE A 127 -1.00 -5.37 2.92
C PHE A 127 0.23 -4.69 3.54
N ALA A 128 0.32 -4.71 4.87
CA ALA A 128 1.46 -4.15 5.59
C ALA A 128 2.52 -5.21 5.96
N ILE A 129 3.75 -5.00 5.51
CA ILE A 129 4.93 -5.79 5.85
C ILE A 129 6.03 -4.84 6.34
N ASP A 130 6.70 -5.19 7.45
CA ASP A 130 7.87 -4.45 7.94
C ASP A 130 9.00 -5.41 8.30
N GLY A 131 10.24 -4.91 8.23
CA GLY A 131 11.46 -5.62 8.67
C GLY A 131 12.32 -6.14 7.52
N ILE A 132 11.74 -6.27 6.32
CA ILE A 132 12.42 -6.67 5.08
C ILE A 132 11.98 -5.76 3.93
N GLY A 133 12.77 -5.69 2.87
CA GLY A 133 12.35 -5.16 1.58
C GLY A 133 11.38 -6.12 0.90
N HIS A 134 10.37 -5.58 0.21
CA HIS A 134 9.37 -6.38 -0.49
C HIS A 134 8.84 -5.67 -1.74
N ASN A 135 8.31 -6.45 -2.69
CA ASN A 135 7.90 -5.96 -4.00
C ASN A 135 6.47 -5.38 -4.08
N ILE A 136 5.73 -5.29 -2.97
CA ILE A 136 4.36 -4.73 -2.95
C ILE A 136 4.25 -3.37 -3.66
N PRO A 137 5.14 -2.38 -3.45
CA PRO A 137 5.03 -1.10 -4.14
C PRO A 137 5.07 -1.23 -5.67
N PHE A 138 5.90 -2.13 -6.18
CA PHE A 138 5.97 -2.43 -7.61
C PHE A 138 4.70 -3.11 -8.11
N LEU A 139 4.16 -4.08 -7.37
CA LEU A 139 2.91 -4.76 -7.71
C LEU A 139 1.72 -3.78 -7.72
N SER A 140 1.61 -2.90 -6.71
CA SER A 140 0.57 -1.86 -6.68
C SER A 140 0.69 -0.91 -7.87
N ALA A 141 1.91 -0.51 -8.25
CA ALA A 141 2.14 0.32 -9.44
C ALA A 141 1.73 -0.39 -10.74
N LEU A 142 1.97 -1.72 -10.83
CA LEU A 142 1.55 -2.53 -11.97
C LEU A 142 0.02 -2.59 -12.11
N MET A 143 -0.72 -2.72 -11.01
CA MET A 143 -2.20 -2.74 -11.06
C MET A 143 -2.79 -1.42 -11.61
N ALA A 144 -2.08 -0.32 -11.41
CA ALA A 144 -2.42 0.99 -11.97
C ALA A 144 -1.88 1.22 -13.40
N HIS A 145 -1.07 0.32 -13.96
CA HIS A 145 -0.41 0.54 -15.23
C HIS A 145 -1.37 0.43 -16.43
N PRO A 146 -1.45 1.42 -17.35
CA PRO A 146 -2.43 1.40 -18.45
C PRO A 146 -2.35 0.17 -19.37
N ARG A 147 -1.14 -0.31 -19.69
CA ARG A 147 -0.95 -1.55 -20.49
C ARG A 147 -1.39 -2.80 -19.73
N TRP A 148 -1.24 -2.83 -18.40
CA TRP A 148 -1.73 -3.93 -17.55
C TRP A 148 -3.25 -3.95 -17.54
N GLN A 149 -3.88 -2.81 -17.31
CA GLN A 149 -5.33 -2.65 -17.30
C GLN A 149 -5.98 -2.94 -18.65
N SER A 150 -5.38 -2.49 -19.76
CA SER A 150 -5.89 -2.79 -21.11
C SER A 150 -5.64 -4.22 -21.56
N GLY A 151 -4.69 -4.93 -20.94
CA GLY A 151 -4.31 -6.29 -21.32
C GLY A 151 -3.39 -6.36 -22.56
N ASN A 152 -2.91 -5.24 -23.07
CA ASN A 152 -1.93 -5.18 -24.17
C ASN A 152 -0.52 -5.52 -23.66
N LEU A 153 -0.33 -6.80 -23.35
CA LEU A 153 0.86 -7.35 -22.70
C LEU A 153 1.66 -8.23 -23.67
N SER A 154 2.98 -8.14 -23.58
CA SER A 154 3.95 -9.06 -24.18
C SER A 154 4.72 -9.77 -23.06
N THR A 155 5.44 -10.85 -23.39
CA THR A 155 6.40 -11.45 -22.44
C THR A 155 7.60 -10.53 -22.15
N GLY A 156 7.80 -9.49 -22.96
CA GLY A 156 8.78 -8.42 -22.76
C GLY A 156 8.25 -7.24 -21.94
N PHE A 157 6.97 -7.25 -21.54
CA PHE A 157 6.29 -6.10 -20.92
C PHE A 157 7.08 -5.43 -19.79
N ILE A 158 7.62 -6.21 -18.83
CA ILE A 158 8.40 -5.65 -17.72
C ILE A 158 9.69 -5.00 -18.21
N ALA A 159 10.39 -5.61 -19.16
CA ALA A 159 11.62 -5.05 -19.71
C ALA A 159 11.36 -3.80 -20.58
N GLU A 160 10.19 -3.75 -21.24
CA GLU A 160 9.76 -2.61 -22.06
C GLU A 160 9.36 -1.41 -21.18
N GLU A 161 8.60 -1.62 -20.11
CA GLU A 161 8.06 -0.54 -19.26
C GLU A 161 8.98 -0.15 -18.09
N TYR A 162 9.86 -1.05 -17.65
CA TYR A 162 10.80 -0.81 -16.54
C TYR A 162 12.25 -1.14 -16.95
N PRO A 163 12.78 -0.55 -18.04
CA PRO A 163 14.12 -0.86 -18.55
C PRO A 163 15.25 -0.48 -17.56
N GLU A 164 15.02 0.52 -16.72
CA GLU A 164 15.97 1.00 -15.69
C GLU A 164 15.63 0.49 -14.28
N GLY A 165 14.67 -0.43 -14.18
CA GLY A 165 14.12 -0.93 -12.92
C GLY A 165 12.96 -0.10 -12.38
N PHE A 166 12.60 -0.34 -11.13
CA PHE A 166 11.49 0.35 -10.48
C PHE A 166 12.00 1.56 -9.68
N HIS A 167 11.53 2.75 -10.06
CA HIS A 167 11.89 4.00 -9.40
C HIS A 167 10.75 4.51 -8.51
N PRO A 168 11.07 5.21 -7.40
CA PRO A 168 10.08 5.95 -6.65
C PRO A 168 9.31 6.90 -7.56
N ARG A 169 7.98 6.95 -7.43
CA ARG A 169 7.15 7.90 -8.16
C ARG A 169 6.75 9.02 -7.22
N ALA A 170 6.83 10.26 -7.70
CA ALA A 170 6.26 11.39 -6.97
C ALA A 170 4.73 11.23 -6.90
N PRO A 171 4.09 11.64 -5.80
CA PRO A 171 2.63 11.73 -5.77
C PRO A 171 2.17 12.80 -6.76
N GLU A 172 1.20 12.43 -7.60
CA GLU A 172 0.60 13.32 -8.60
C GLU A 172 -0.93 13.15 -8.64
N GLY A 173 -1.62 14.18 -9.13
CA GLY A 173 -3.06 14.19 -9.34
C GLY A 173 -3.85 13.71 -8.12
N GLU A 174 -4.79 12.78 -8.35
CA GLU A 174 -5.69 12.28 -7.31
C GLU A 174 -4.96 11.52 -6.18
N THR A 175 -3.84 10.87 -6.48
CA THR A 175 -3.03 10.19 -5.46
C THR A 175 -2.40 11.21 -4.51
N ALA A 176 -1.89 12.34 -5.03
CA ALA A 176 -1.36 13.42 -4.18
C ALA A 176 -2.44 14.04 -3.30
N HIS A 177 -3.64 14.27 -3.85
CA HIS A 177 -4.76 14.81 -3.09
C HIS A 177 -5.22 13.86 -1.98
N THR A 178 -5.37 12.58 -2.29
CA THR A 178 -5.75 11.54 -1.32
C THR A 178 -4.72 11.45 -0.19
N LEU A 179 -3.43 11.36 -0.52
CA LEU A 179 -2.36 11.32 0.47
C LEU A 179 -2.31 12.59 1.32
N SER A 180 -2.58 13.75 0.72
CA SER A 180 -2.65 15.03 1.46
C SER A 180 -3.81 15.05 2.45
N ALA A 181 -5.01 14.63 2.01
CA ALA A 181 -6.20 14.60 2.86
C ALA A 181 -6.07 13.58 4.01
N VAL A 182 -5.47 12.41 3.73
CA VAL A 182 -5.18 11.39 4.74
C VAL A 182 -4.13 11.90 5.74
N ALA A 183 -3.03 12.50 5.27
CA ALA A 183 -2.00 13.09 6.14
C ALA A 183 -2.59 14.16 7.07
N ALA A 184 -3.40 15.07 6.52
CA ALA A 184 -4.10 16.12 7.25
C ALA A 184 -5.01 15.53 8.34
N THR A 185 -5.79 14.50 8.00
CA THR A 185 -6.67 13.80 8.94
C THR A 185 -5.88 13.11 10.07
N ILE A 186 -4.80 12.43 9.73
CA ILE A 186 -3.90 11.79 10.71
C ILE A 186 -3.32 12.83 11.67
N ASP A 187 -2.83 13.97 11.15
CA ASP A 187 -2.32 15.07 11.98
C ASP A 187 -3.40 15.61 12.93
N HIS A 188 -4.61 15.83 12.42
CA HIS A 188 -5.74 16.31 13.22
C HIS A 188 -6.05 15.35 14.38
N VAL A 189 -6.18 14.06 14.11
CA VAL A 189 -6.45 13.03 15.13
C VAL A 189 -5.35 13.00 16.19
N GLN A 190 -4.08 13.02 15.78
CA GLN A 190 -2.96 13.06 16.71
C GLN A 190 -2.93 14.34 17.54
N ASN A 191 -3.20 15.49 16.92
CA ASN A 191 -3.23 16.79 17.61
C ASN A 191 -4.38 16.89 18.61
N ALA A 192 -5.57 16.39 18.28
CA ALA A 192 -6.70 16.32 19.19
C ALA A 192 -6.36 15.44 20.41
N ARG A 193 -5.75 14.27 20.18
CA ARG A 193 -5.30 13.37 21.25
C ARG A 193 -4.26 14.00 22.17
N LYS A 194 -3.21 14.64 21.63
CA LYS A 194 -2.12 15.24 22.42
C LYS A 194 -2.62 16.30 23.42
N ARG A 195 -3.73 16.98 23.09
CA ARG A 195 -4.39 17.99 23.94
C ARG A 195 -5.26 17.42 25.04
N GLN A 196 -5.41 16.10 25.11
CA GLN A 196 -6.11 15.43 26.22
C GLN A 196 -5.13 14.94 27.31
N ILE A 197 -3.87 15.39 27.28
CA ILE A 197 -2.88 15.04 28.30
C ILE A 197 -3.36 15.47 29.70
N SER A 198 -3.14 14.64 30.71
CA SER A 198 -3.49 14.95 32.10
C SER A 198 -2.57 16.02 32.70
N GLY A 199 -2.99 16.63 33.80
CA GLY A 199 -2.17 17.61 34.54
C GLY A 199 -2.05 18.99 33.88
N GLN A 200 -2.92 19.31 32.92
CA GLN A 200 -2.99 20.65 32.34
C GLN A 200 -3.41 21.67 33.41
N ILE A 201 -2.79 22.86 33.34
CA ILE A 201 -3.22 24.00 34.17
C ILE A 201 -4.67 24.32 33.80
N SER A 202 -5.54 24.38 34.81
CA SER A 202 -6.95 24.75 34.65
C SER A 202 -7.06 26.16 34.05
N GLY A 203 -7.77 26.30 32.93
CA GLY A 203 -7.90 27.57 32.22
C GLY A 203 -8.39 27.39 30.79
N LYS A 204 -7.92 28.27 29.89
CA LYS A 204 -8.25 28.21 28.46
C LYS A 204 -7.58 26.98 27.84
N PRO A 205 -8.34 26.04 27.23
CA PRO A 205 -7.75 24.88 26.58
C PRO A 205 -6.89 25.31 25.40
N VAL A 206 -5.80 24.59 25.15
CA VAL A 206 -4.95 24.80 23.98
C VAL A 206 -5.74 24.38 22.75
N THR A 207 -6.09 25.34 21.89
CA THR A 207 -6.72 25.07 20.59
C THR A 207 -5.66 24.91 19.50
N PHE A 208 -6.09 24.54 18.30
CA PHE A 208 -5.23 24.50 17.13
C PHE A 208 -5.98 24.95 15.89
N ASP A 209 -5.26 25.53 14.95
CA ASP A 209 -5.86 26.08 13.74
C ASP A 209 -6.44 24.95 12.88
N ARG A 210 -7.55 25.22 12.18
CA ARG A 210 -8.13 24.22 11.26
C ARG A 210 -7.37 24.13 9.95
N ARG A 211 -6.77 25.25 9.54
CA ARG A 211 -5.93 25.32 8.35
C ARG A 211 -4.55 24.74 8.62
N ARG A 212 -4.10 23.93 7.68
CA ARG A 212 -2.85 23.20 7.67
C ARG A 212 -2.19 23.30 6.31
N VAL A 213 -0.90 23.06 6.29
CA VAL A 213 -0.13 22.88 5.06
C VAL A 213 0.51 21.50 5.14
N VAL A 214 0.14 20.64 4.19
CA VAL A 214 0.72 19.31 4.03
C VAL A 214 1.90 19.41 3.08
N GLN A 215 3.07 19.04 3.56
CA GLN A 215 4.28 18.86 2.77
C GLN A 215 4.42 17.38 2.40
N LEU A 216 4.48 17.06 1.12
CA LEU A 216 4.77 15.75 0.57
C LEU A 216 6.18 15.75 -0.03
N ASP A 217 7.12 14.99 0.54
CA ASP A 217 8.50 14.88 0.02
C ASP A 217 8.59 13.83 -1.11
N GLY A 218 8.56 14.26 -2.37
CA GLY A 218 8.77 13.41 -3.56
C GLY A 218 10.13 13.63 -4.24
N GLU A 219 10.45 12.84 -5.27
CA GLU A 219 11.69 12.99 -6.07
C GLU A 219 11.81 14.35 -6.79
N GLY A 220 10.70 15.05 -7.02
CA GLY A 220 10.66 16.42 -7.56
C GLY A 220 10.83 17.53 -6.52
N GLY A 221 11.17 17.19 -5.27
CA GLY A 221 11.21 18.12 -4.15
C GLY A 221 9.91 18.15 -3.34
N PRO A 222 9.86 18.97 -2.27
CA PRO A 222 8.69 19.06 -1.41
C PRO A 222 7.53 19.76 -2.11
N GLN A 223 6.40 19.07 -2.23
CA GLN A 223 5.14 19.65 -2.68
C GLN A 223 4.35 20.12 -1.47
N PHE A 224 3.79 21.33 -1.52
CA PHE A 224 2.99 21.91 -0.44
C PHE A 224 1.54 22.06 -0.86
N GLN A 225 0.64 21.49 -0.07
CA GLN A 225 -0.80 21.55 -0.28
C GLN A 225 -1.47 22.12 0.96
N SER A 226 -2.12 23.28 0.82
CA SER A 226 -2.94 23.83 1.89
C SER A 226 -4.21 23.00 2.05
N ALA A 227 -4.60 22.73 3.28
CA ALA A 227 -5.77 21.96 3.64
C ALA A 227 -6.50 22.59 4.82
N GLU A 228 -7.83 22.60 4.81
CA GLU A 228 -8.66 23.00 5.94
C GLU A 228 -9.51 21.80 6.38
N ILE A 229 -9.49 21.51 7.68
CA ILE A 229 -10.06 20.29 8.24
C ILE A 229 -11.19 20.63 9.20
N ASP A 230 -12.37 20.08 8.92
CA ASP A 230 -13.52 20.10 9.80
C ASP A 230 -13.89 18.68 10.24
N VAL A 231 -14.29 18.54 11.51
CA VAL A 231 -14.89 17.30 12.01
C VAL A 231 -16.37 17.31 11.66
N ILE A 232 -16.83 16.23 11.02
CA ILE A 232 -18.24 16.02 10.68
C ILE A 232 -18.74 14.75 11.40
N PRO A 233 -20.06 14.50 11.49
CA PRO A 233 -20.56 13.26 12.07
C PRO A 233 -19.97 12.02 11.38
N GLY A 234 -19.20 11.22 12.15
CA GLY A 234 -18.59 9.98 11.69
C GLY A 234 -17.28 10.11 10.91
N GLY A 235 -16.76 11.32 10.68
CA GLY A 235 -15.52 11.48 9.92
C GLY A 235 -15.02 12.92 9.83
N PHE A 236 -14.39 13.25 8.70
CA PHE A 236 -13.72 14.51 8.47
C PHE A 236 -14.09 15.07 7.10
N ARG A 237 -14.23 16.38 7.00
CA ARG A 237 -14.25 17.10 5.74
C ARG A 237 -12.91 17.81 5.59
N VAL A 238 -12.21 17.53 4.50
CA VAL A 238 -10.92 18.14 4.17
C VAL A 238 -11.04 18.91 2.86
N GLU A 239 -10.91 20.22 2.94
CA GLU A 239 -10.88 21.10 1.78
C GLU A 239 -9.43 21.37 1.40
N LEU A 240 -9.02 21.00 0.20
CA LEU A 240 -7.72 21.37 -0.35
C LEU A 240 -7.84 22.76 -0.98
N LEU A 241 -6.83 23.60 -0.73
CA LEU A 241 -6.83 25.00 -1.17
C LEU A 241 -5.57 25.35 -1.96
N THR A 242 -5.69 26.31 -2.87
CA THR A 242 -4.54 27.00 -3.44
C THR A 242 -3.84 27.85 -2.39
N TRP A 243 -2.61 28.30 -2.68
CA TRP A 243 -1.90 29.28 -1.84
C TRP A 243 -2.71 30.59 -1.63
N GLY A 244 -3.56 30.96 -2.59
CA GLY A 244 -4.47 32.11 -2.48
C GLY A 244 -5.72 31.85 -1.63
N GLY A 245 -5.88 30.65 -1.06
CA GLY A 245 -7.01 30.28 -0.20
C GLY A 245 -8.29 29.90 -0.96
N GLN A 246 -8.22 29.70 -2.28
CA GLN A 246 -9.36 29.20 -3.05
C GLN A 246 -9.44 27.68 -2.93
N ILE A 247 -10.61 27.15 -2.58
CA ILE A 247 -10.86 25.71 -2.53
C ILE A 247 -10.74 25.12 -3.93
N THR A 248 -9.92 24.08 -4.07
CA THR A 248 -9.76 23.31 -5.32
C THR A 248 -10.57 22.03 -5.29
N ASN A 249 -10.55 21.33 -4.15
CA ASN A 249 -11.18 20.02 -3.96
C ASN A 249 -11.72 19.92 -2.52
N THR A 250 -12.82 19.21 -2.32
CA THR A 250 -13.40 18.97 -1.00
C THR A 250 -13.61 17.49 -0.81
N TYR A 251 -12.87 16.87 0.09
CA TYR A 251 -12.92 15.44 0.38
C TYR A 251 -13.72 15.16 1.65
N THR A 252 -14.52 14.10 1.63
CA THR A 252 -15.14 13.53 2.82
C THR A 252 -14.42 12.24 3.18
N LEU A 253 -13.85 12.16 4.39
CA LEU A 253 -13.08 11.02 4.86
C LEU A 253 -13.77 10.34 6.04
N MET A 254 -14.11 9.07 5.89
CA MET A 254 -14.68 8.24 6.96
C MET A 254 -13.68 7.15 7.32
N THR A 255 -13.28 7.05 8.58
CA THR A 255 -12.25 6.11 9.01
C THR A 255 -12.34 5.80 10.50
N ASP A 256 -12.00 4.55 10.84
CA ASP A 256 -11.82 4.11 12.23
C ASP A 256 -10.33 4.06 12.65
N TRP A 257 -9.43 4.59 11.81
CA TRP A 257 -7.98 4.58 12.04
C TRP A 257 -7.61 5.24 13.37
N LYS A 258 -6.72 4.58 14.12
CA LYS A 258 -6.19 5.09 15.38
C LYS A 258 -4.67 5.20 15.32
N PRO A 259 -4.06 6.16 16.03
CA PRO A 259 -2.61 6.25 16.14
C PRO A 259 -2.01 4.93 16.64
N GLY A 260 -1.20 4.29 15.79
CA GLY A 260 -0.61 2.97 16.03
C GLY A 260 -0.99 1.94 14.96
N ASP A 261 -2.11 2.13 14.27
CA ASP A 261 -2.53 1.27 13.17
C ASP A 261 -1.61 1.47 11.95
N LEU A 262 -1.17 0.35 11.36
CA LEU A 262 -0.20 0.32 10.25
C LEU A 262 -0.80 0.67 8.90
N VAL A 263 -2.12 0.59 8.79
CA VAL A 263 -2.89 0.88 7.58
C VAL A 263 -4.04 1.78 7.99
N TRP A 264 -4.10 2.95 7.36
CA TRP A 264 -5.29 3.78 7.36
C TRP A 264 -6.26 3.18 6.35
N THR A 265 -7.43 2.75 6.82
CA THR A 265 -8.51 2.26 5.97
C THR A 265 -9.71 3.14 6.21
N GLY A 266 -10.37 3.53 5.12
CA GLY A 266 -11.53 4.40 5.18
C GLY A 266 -12.13 4.62 3.81
N THR A 267 -13.14 5.46 3.74
CA THR A 267 -13.62 5.99 2.46
C THR A 267 -13.09 7.40 2.25
N VAL A 268 -12.69 7.68 1.01
CA VAL A 268 -12.38 9.03 0.54
C VAL A 268 -13.40 9.34 -0.54
N PHE A 269 -14.37 10.19 -0.22
CA PHE A 269 -15.70 10.20 -0.88
C PHE A 269 -16.39 8.84 -0.75
N ASP A 270 -16.68 8.20 -1.89
CA ASP A 270 -17.37 6.91 -2.00
C ASP A 270 -16.39 5.75 -2.22
N ASP A 271 -15.11 6.04 -2.49
CA ASP A 271 -14.09 5.03 -2.77
C ASP A 271 -13.46 4.53 -1.47
N THR A 272 -13.36 3.20 -1.33
CA THR A 272 -12.60 2.59 -0.24
C THR A 272 -11.11 2.73 -0.52
N VAL A 273 -10.38 3.30 0.42
CA VAL A 273 -8.95 3.60 0.30
C VAL A 273 -8.20 2.98 1.46
N SER A 274 -7.09 2.33 1.14
CA SER A 274 -6.09 1.88 2.12
C SER A 274 -4.77 2.60 1.87
N VAL A 275 -4.21 3.20 2.93
CA VAL A 275 -2.91 3.88 2.91
C VAL A 275 -2.05 3.31 4.02
N GLN A 276 -0.87 2.79 3.70
CA GLN A 276 0.06 2.33 4.73
C GLN A 276 0.64 3.54 5.47
N VAL A 277 0.71 3.46 6.79
CA VAL A 277 1.17 4.57 7.65
C VAL A 277 2.33 4.11 8.52
N ARG A 278 3.43 4.87 8.51
CA ARG A 278 4.53 4.71 9.48
C ARG A 278 4.85 6.06 10.11
N ALA A 279 4.99 6.07 11.43
CA ALA A 279 5.38 7.30 12.12
C ALA A 279 6.82 7.70 11.72
N ILE A 280 7.02 8.98 11.43
CA ILE A 280 8.34 9.59 11.28
C ILE A 280 8.42 10.80 12.20
N PRO A 281 9.63 11.33 12.50
CA PRO A 281 9.73 12.59 13.21
C PRO A 281 8.92 13.69 12.51
N ASN A 282 8.01 14.31 13.27
CA ASN A 282 7.14 15.41 12.82
C ASN A 282 6.26 15.08 11.60
N GLY A 283 5.84 13.83 11.43
CA GLY A 283 4.92 13.45 10.36
C GLY A 283 4.67 11.96 10.25
N VAL A 284 4.29 11.52 9.06
CA VAL A 284 4.10 10.11 8.71
C VAL A 284 4.70 9.81 7.34
N ALA A 285 5.25 8.62 7.16
CA ALA A 285 5.49 8.05 5.83
C ALA A 285 4.22 7.33 5.39
N LEU A 286 3.76 7.63 4.19
CA LEU A 286 2.55 7.10 3.58
C LEU A 286 2.88 6.32 2.32
N ALA A 287 2.17 5.22 2.08
CA ALA A 287 2.25 4.50 0.82
C ALA A 287 0.86 4.09 0.30
N HIS A 288 0.61 4.31 -0.99
CA HIS A 288 -0.65 4.03 -1.68
C HIS A 288 -0.40 3.93 -3.20
N ARG A 289 -0.97 2.93 -3.89
CA ARG A 289 -0.88 2.76 -5.36
C ARG A 289 0.56 2.76 -5.90
N GLY A 290 1.50 2.21 -5.13
CA GLY A 290 2.93 2.16 -5.49
C GLY A 290 3.68 3.49 -5.33
N VAL A 291 3.02 4.55 -4.85
CA VAL A 291 3.66 5.79 -4.41
C VAL A 291 4.00 5.67 -2.93
N ALA A 292 5.22 6.04 -2.55
CA ALA A 292 5.66 6.12 -1.17
C ALA A 292 6.24 7.51 -0.90
N VAL A 293 5.71 8.22 0.11
CA VAL A 293 6.03 9.63 0.36
C VAL A 293 6.12 9.91 1.85
N LYS A 294 6.98 10.85 2.25
CA LYS A 294 6.97 11.40 3.61
C LYS A 294 6.05 12.61 3.65
N ALA A 295 5.03 12.55 4.49
CA ALA A 295 4.09 13.63 4.71
C ALA A 295 4.37 14.31 6.05
N ARG A 296 4.53 15.63 6.04
CA ARG A 296 4.59 16.47 7.25
C ARG A 296 3.48 17.50 7.20
N VAL A 297 2.80 17.70 8.30
CA VAL A 297 1.65 18.59 8.37
C VAL A 297 1.96 19.71 9.36
N TYR A 298 1.81 20.94 8.91
CA TYR A 298 2.20 22.14 9.63
C TYR A 298 1.04 23.12 9.73
N THR A 299 1.12 24.06 10.67
CA THR A 299 0.43 25.35 10.54
C THR A 299 1.03 26.16 9.39
N GLU A 300 0.32 27.16 8.88
CA GLU A 300 0.83 28.04 7.81
C GLU A 300 2.16 28.72 8.19
N ARG A 301 2.28 29.15 9.46
CA ARG A 301 3.51 29.76 9.97
C ARG A 301 4.68 28.78 10.05
N GLU A 302 4.43 27.57 10.53
CA GLU A 302 5.45 26.51 10.59
C GLU A 302 5.91 26.13 9.19
N ALA A 303 5.01 26.04 8.21
CA ALA A 303 5.36 25.77 6.82
C ALA A 303 6.23 26.89 6.23
N ALA A 304 5.89 28.15 6.47
CA ALA A 304 6.69 29.30 6.03
C ALA A 304 8.12 29.26 6.60
N LEU A 305 8.28 28.80 7.85
CA LEU A 305 9.60 28.62 8.48
C LEU A 305 10.33 27.37 7.98
N ALA A 306 9.60 26.28 7.71
CA ALA A 306 10.17 25.04 7.18
C ALA A 306 10.78 25.25 5.79
N LEU A 307 10.21 26.12 4.97
CA LEU A 307 10.76 26.53 3.67
C LEU A 307 12.14 27.20 3.77
N LEU A 308 12.48 27.76 4.93
CA LEU A 308 13.79 28.39 5.16
C LEU A 308 14.83 27.40 5.68
N MET A 309 14.44 26.14 5.93
CA MET A 309 15.38 25.13 6.39
C MET A 309 16.32 24.72 5.26
N PRO A 310 17.64 24.66 5.51
CA PRO A 310 18.59 24.18 4.52
C PRO A 310 18.28 22.75 4.09
N GLU A 311 18.44 22.47 2.79
CA GLU A 311 18.37 21.11 2.30
C GLU A 311 19.51 20.29 2.92
N LYS A 312 19.15 19.10 3.43
CA LYS A 312 20.14 18.19 3.99
C LYS A 312 20.91 17.55 2.84
N VAL A 313 22.18 17.87 2.73
CA VAL A 313 23.12 17.15 1.87
C VAL A 313 23.45 15.81 2.53
N SER A 314 23.28 14.72 1.79
CA SER A 314 23.65 13.38 2.26
C SER A 314 25.12 13.32 2.66
N GLY A 315 25.41 12.60 3.75
CA GLY A 315 26.79 12.40 4.18
C GLY A 315 27.61 11.67 3.12
N ALA A 316 28.86 12.07 2.92
CA ALA A 316 29.79 11.37 2.03
C ALA A 316 30.34 10.11 2.71
N GLY A 317 30.23 8.97 2.04
CA GLY A 317 30.93 7.74 2.42
C GLY A 317 32.25 7.61 1.65
N GLY A 318 33.31 7.17 2.33
CA GLY A 318 34.54 6.74 1.66
C GLY A 318 34.27 5.49 0.81
N LYS A 319 35.11 5.26 -0.22
CA LYS A 319 35.06 4.01 -1.01
C LYS A 319 35.63 2.81 -0.26
N GLU A 320 36.42 3.07 0.79
CA GLU A 320 37.04 2.05 1.61
C GLU A 320 36.07 1.60 2.71
N LEU A 321 35.86 0.29 2.82
CA LEU A 321 35.11 -0.33 3.91
C LEU A 321 36.09 -0.63 5.05
N LEU A 322 36.15 0.27 6.04
CA LEU A 322 36.98 0.07 7.23
C LEU A 322 36.29 -0.89 8.21
N CYS A 323 37.09 -1.70 8.92
CA CYS A 323 36.56 -2.56 9.97
C CYS A 323 36.12 -1.70 11.17
N PRO A 324 34.83 -1.67 11.53
CA PRO A 324 34.35 -0.84 12.64
C PRO A 324 34.62 -1.47 14.01
N MET A 325 35.06 -2.74 14.04
CA MET A 325 35.34 -3.51 15.24
C MET A 325 36.76 -4.11 15.18
N PRO A 326 37.47 -4.25 16.32
CA PRO A 326 38.88 -4.70 16.35
C PRO A 326 39.14 -6.09 15.80
#